data_AF-B4I5Z6-F1
#
_entry.id   AF-B4I5Z6-F1
#
_cell.length_a   1.000
_cell.length_b   1.000
_cell.length_c   1.000
_cell.angle_alpha   90.00
_cell.angle_beta   90.00
_cell.angle_gamma   90.00
#
_symmetry.space_group_name_H-M   'P 1'
#
loop_
_entity.id
_entity.type
_entity.pdbx_description
1 polymer ?
#
loop_
_entity_poly.entity_id
_entity_poly.type
_entity_poly.pdbx_seq_one_letter_code
_entity_poly.pdbx_strand_id
1 'polypeptide(L)'
;MVQIFKFLLKSSKSTSRAHFRPTFLDTLRLAVRGGHGGNGLPKYGGVGGQGGCVYLVAKEGLTIRKVVQGLKDKRVAASSGEDSSKASIFGRRGVDQRIEVPVGVQVYDDQQKLIADLDEHEATCIVAGGGTGGCTANNFLGRPGENRTVNLDLKLIADVGLVGFPNAGKSTLLKAVSNAKPKIAAYPFTTIRPQIGTIEYRDLRSITVADLPGLIEGAHANFGMGHKFLKHIERTRLLVFMVDIFGFQLSPRHPHRDCLANVYALNKELELYDPSLLEKPSVLLLNKMDKEGAHEIFTKVKPLVSDLTSALEQCPEELRPKQVLKFDSIVPISAMNSSKITQVKSQLRRTLVRLAEKQFLADEDQVKEKLRQRVGLVGPKIT
;
A
#
# COMPACT_ATOMS: atom_id res chain seq x y z
N MET A 1 -38.41 12.22 31.21
CA MET A 1 -38.81 11.13 30.28
C MET A 1 -38.22 11.25 28.86
N VAL A 2 -37.93 12.46 28.33
CA VAL A 2 -37.38 12.63 26.96
C VAL A 2 -35.86 12.37 26.85
N GLN A 3 -35.11 12.43 27.96
CA GLN A 3 -33.65 12.20 27.95
C GLN A 3 -33.25 10.71 28.02
N ILE A 4 -34.11 9.82 28.49
CA ILE A 4 -33.81 8.38 28.59
C ILE A 4 -33.93 7.69 27.21
N PHE A 5 -34.85 8.17 26.36
CA PHE A 5 -35.01 7.66 25.00
C PHE A 5 -33.82 7.95 24.07
N LYS A 6 -33.09 9.07 24.28
CA LYS A 6 -31.86 9.38 23.53
C LYS A 6 -30.68 8.49 23.90
N PHE A 7 -30.68 7.89 25.10
CA PHE A 7 -29.62 6.97 25.53
C PHE A 7 -29.86 5.56 25.00
N LEU A 8 -31.11 5.09 25.00
CA LEU A 8 -31.50 3.79 24.45
C LEU A 8 -31.38 3.72 22.91
N LEU A 9 -31.65 4.82 22.18
CA LEU A 9 -31.46 4.86 20.72
C LEU A 9 -30.00 5.00 20.28
N LYS A 10 -29.06 5.29 21.20
CA LYS A 10 -27.61 5.21 20.92
C LYS A 10 -27.10 3.76 20.88
N SER A 11 -27.92 2.80 21.34
CA SER A 11 -27.67 1.35 21.23
C SER A 11 -28.20 0.74 19.93
N SER A 12 -28.93 1.50 19.11
CA SER A 12 -29.26 1.06 17.75
C SER A 12 -28.00 1.25 16.90
N LYS A 13 -27.27 0.14 16.70
CA LYS A 13 -26.18 0.02 15.74
C LYS A 13 -26.62 0.62 14.40
N SER A 14 -26.20 1.85 14.15
CA SER A 14 -26.08 2.34 12.79
C SER A 14 -25.09 1.42 12.10
N THR A 15 -25.58 0.49 11.28
CA THR A 15 -24.80 -0.25 10.29
C THR A 15 -24.36 0.73 9.21
N SER A 16 -23.48 1.66 9.55
CA SER A 16 -22.97 2.66 8.63
C SER A 16 -21.64 2.18 8.05
N ARG A 17 -21.77 1.65 6.83
CA ARG A 17 -20.77 1.52 5.75
C ARG A 17 -19.88 0.28 5.78
N ALA A 18 -20.37 -0.75 5.08
CA ALA A 18 -19.70 -2.00 4.74
C ALA A 18 -18.48 -1.88 3.79
N HIS A 19 -17.79 -0.73 3.72
CA HIS A 19 -16.63 -0.54 2.84
C HIS A 19 -15.48 0.24 3.48
N PHE A 20 -15.30 0.17 4.80
CA PHE A 20 -14.02 0.57 5.38
C PHE A 20 -13.03 -0.58 5.20
N ARG A 21 -12.16 -0.46 4.18
CA ARG A 21 -10.85 -1.12 4.18
C ARG A 21 -10.04 -0.42 5.27
N PRO A 22 -9.73 -1.07 6.38
CA PRO A 22 -8.73 -0.54 7.30
C PRO A 22 -7.39 -0.84 6.64
N THR A 23 -6.54 0.17 6.52
CA THR A 23 -5.38 0.08 5.63
C THR A 23 -4.20 0.77 6.28
N PHE A 24 -3.06 0.07 6.30
CA PHE A 24 -1.76 0.62 5.93
C PHE A 24 -1.94 1.85 5.03
N LEU A 25 -1.15 2.92 5.22
CA LEU A 25 -1.26 4.20 4.48
C LEU A 25 -1.06 4.03 2.95
N ASP A 26 -2.02 3.41 2.30
CA ASP A 26 -2.20 3.20 0.87
C ASP A 26 -3.19 4.24 0.34
N THR A 27 -3.99 4.80 1.25
CA THR A 27 -4.90 5.92 1.03
C THR A 27 -4.40 7.14 1.81
N LEU A 28 -4.34 8.29 1.15
CA LEU A 28 -3.97 9.56 1.75
C LEU A 28 -4.97 10.64 1.36
N ARG A 29 -5.74 11.09 2.34
CA ARG A 29 -6.61 12.25 2.20
C ARG A 29 -5.81 13.54 2.43
N LEU A 30 -5.81 14.43 1.44
CA LEU A 30 -5.16 15.74 1.46
C LEU A 30 -6.19 16.84 1.25
N ALA A 31 -6.12 17.89 2.07
CA ALA A 31 -6.82 19.14 1.81
C ALA A 31 -5.92 20.04 0.96
N VAL A 32 -6.33 20.34 -0.27
CA VAL A 32 -5.55 21.11 -1.23
C VAL A 32 -6.24 22.44 -1.55
N ARG A 33 -5.47 23.52 -1.57
CA ARG A 33 -5.96 24.87 -1.86
C ARG A 33 -5.06 25.57 -2.88
N GLY A 34 -5.65 26.01 -4.00
CA GLY A 34 -4.99 26.93 -4.92
C GLY A 34 -4.81 28.31 -4.29
N GLY A 35 -3.79 29.04 -4.74
CA GLY A 35 -3.58 30.43 -4.34
C GLY A 35 -4.74 31.32 -4.79
N HIS A 36 -5.03 32.37 -4.04
CA HIS A 36 -6.01 33.37 -4.47
C HIS A 36 -5.42 34.22 -5.59
N GLY A 37 -6.25 34.68 -6.53
CA GLY A 37 -5.85 35.75 -7.43
C GLY A 37 -5.74 37.06 -6.64
N GLY A 38 -4.73 37.85 -6.95
CA GLY A 38 -4.59 39.21 -6.42
C GLY A 38 -5.64 40.13 -7.03
N ASN A 39 -5.95 41.21 -6.33
CA ASN A 39 -6.85 42.25 -6.79
C ASN A 39 -6.17 43.18 -7.80
N GLY A 40 -6.94 43.61 -8.78
CA GLY A 40 -6.59 44.68 -9.70
C GLY A 40 -6.78 46.06 -9.05
N LEU A 41 -6.29 47.10 -9.71
CA LEU A 41 -6.36 48.48 -9.25
C LEU A 41 -7.13 49.31 -10.28
N PRO A 42 -8.46 49.49 -10.09
CA PRO A 42 -9.34 50.07 -11.10
C PRO A 42 -8.87 51.42 -11.63
N LYS A 43 -8.41 52.29 -10.72
CA LYS A 43 -8.01 53.68 -11.03
C LYS A 43 -6.88 53.78 -12.06
N TYR A 44 -6.04 52.74 -12.16
CA TYR A 44 -4.88 52.72 -13.05
C TYR A 44 -4.95 51.57 -14.06
N GLY A 45 -6.10 50.88 -14.16
CA GLY A 45 -6.23 49.69 -15.00
C GLY A 45 -5.33 48.52 -14.56
N GLY A 46 -4.89 48.50 -13.29
CA GLY A 46 -3.98 47.48 -12.78
C GLY A 46 -4.60 46.09 -12.75
N VAL A 47 -3.85 45.08 -13.18
CA VAL A 47 -4.28 43.68 -13.22
C VAL A 47 -3.59 42.91 -12.10
N GLY A 48 -4.38 42.28 -11.23
CA GLY A 48 -3.86 41.44 -10.15
C GLY A 48 -3.22 40.15 -10.67
N GLY A 49 -2.27 39.62 -9.92
CA GLY A 49 -1.56 38.39 -10.27
C GLY A 49 -2.45 37.16 -10.14
N GLN A 50 -2.21 36.14 -10.97
CA GLN A 50 -2.89 34.85 -10.83
C GLN A 50 -2.35 34.10 -9.60
N GLY A 51 -3.23 33.41 -8.88
CA GLY A 51 -2.81 32.50 -7.80
C GLY A 51 -2.07 31.27 -8.32
N GLY A 52 -1.17 30.72 -7.50
CA GLY A 52 -0.49 29.46 -7.81
C GLY A 52 -1.43 28.26 -7.78
N CYS A 53 -1.09 27.22 -8.53
CA CYS A 53 -1.79 25.93 -8.57
C CYS A 53 -1.10 24.90 -7.68
N VAL A 54 -1.85 23.88 -7.25
CA VAL A 54 -1.31 22.70 -6.57
C VAL A 54 -1.25 21.54 -7.54
N TYR A 55 -0.05 20.99 -7.71
CA TYR A 55 0.24 19.85 -8.59
C TYR A 55 0.63 18.61 -7.78
N LEU A 56 0.20 17.46 -8.26
CA LEU A 56 0.82 16.18 -7.92
C LEU A 56 1.81 15.78 -9.01
N VAL A 57 2.97 15.26 -8.61
CA VAL A 57 4.03 14.82 -9.52
C VAL A 57 4.44 13.40 -9.15
N ALA A 58 4.31 12.46 -10.07
CA ALA A 58 4.70 11.08 -9.83
C ALA A 58 6.22 10.89 -9.86
N LYS A 59 6.79 10.34 -8.79
CA LYS A 59 8.22 9.99 -8.72
C LYS A 59 8.43 8.53 -8.35
N GLU A 60 9.38 7.88 -9.03
CA GLU A 60 9.78 6.51 -8.71
C GLU A 60 10.50 6.46 -7.34
N GLY A 61 10.24 5.43 -6.54
CA GLY A 61 10.94 5.20 -5.26
C GLY A 61 10.46 6.02 -4.06
N LEU A 62 9.38 6.78 -4.22
CA LEU A 62 8.64 7.34 -3.09
C LEU A 62 7.60 6.35 -2.55
N THR A 63 7.30 6.47 -1.26
CA THR A 63 6.25 5.71 -0.56
C THR A 63 5.26 6.70 0.04
N ILE A 64 3.96 6.37 0.11
CA ILE A 64 2.95 7.27 0.71
C ILE A 64 3.32 7.66 2.15
N ARG A 65 3.93 6.77 2.94
CA ARG A 65 4.44 7.10 4.28
C ARG A 65 5.41 8.28 4.29
N LYS A 66 6.35 8.35 3.34
CA LYS A 66 7.29 9.47 3.21
C LYS A 66 6.58 10.76 2.81
N VAL A 67 5.56 10.66 1.95
CA VAL A 67 4.71 11.80 1.59
C VAL A 67 3.97 12.35 2.81
N VAL A 68 3.41 11.47 3.65
CA VAL A 68 2.73 11.87 4.90
C VAL A 68 3.70 12.52 5.89
N GLN A 69 4.91 11.97 6.05
CA GLN A 69 5.93 12.55 6.92
C GLN A 69 6.39 13.93 6.46
N GLY A 70 6.47 14.16 5.14
CA GLY A 70 6.76 15.47 4.57
C GLY A 70 5.62 16.48 4.75
N LEU A 71 4.38 16.02 4.93
CA LEU A 71 3.18 16.85 5.02
C LEU A 71 2.62 16.85 6.45
N LYS A 72 3.22 17.65 7.35
CA LYS A 72 2.87 17.73 8.79
C LYS A 72 1.36 17.79 9.08
N ASP A 73 0.60 18.58 8.31
CA ASP A 73 -0.84 18.80 8.56
C ASP A 73 -1.77 18.25 7.47
N LYS A 74 -1.27 17.49 6.49
CA LYS A 74 -2.03 17.02 5.31
C LYS A 74 -2.79 18.13 4.57
N ARG A 75 -2.35 19.37 4.74
CA ARG A 75 -2.88 20.58 4.13
C ARG A 75 -1.81 21.14 3.22
N VAL A 76 -2.16 21.39 1.97
CA VAL A 76 -1.24 21.94 1.00
C VAL A 76 -1.90 23.12 0.32
N ALA A 77 -1.25 24.28 0.38
CA ALA A 77 -1.73 25.49 -0.25
C ALA A 77 -0.65 26.05 -1.18
N ALA A 78 -1.04 26.48 -2.37
CA ALA A 78 -0.20 27.30 -3.23
C ALA A 78 -0.26 28.77 -2.79
N SER A 79 0.74 29.55 -3.19
CA SER A 79 0.80 30.97 -2.81
C SER A 79 -0.15 31.83 -3.66
N SER A 80 -0.67 32.90 -3.06
CA SER A 80 -1.59 33.83 -3.73
C SER A 80 -0.84 34.73 -4.71
N GLY A 81 -1.52 35.18 -5.75
CA GLY A 81 -1.03 36.24 -6.64
C GLY A 81 -1.01 37.58 -5.91
N GLU A 82 -0.09 38.45 -6.33
CA GLU A 82 0.04 39.77 -5.74
C GLU A 82 -1.04 40.73 -6.25
N ASP A 83 -1.47 41.63 -5.38
CA ASP A 83 -2.33 42.74 -5.78
C ASP A 83 -1.56 43.73 -6.66
N SER A 84 -2.23 44.30 -7.64
CA SER A 84 -1.65 45.41 -8.40
C SER A 84 -1.61 46.68 -7.55
N SER A 85 -0.58 47.48 -7.75
CA SER A 85 -0.35 48.72 -7.01
C SER A 85 0.00 49.86 -7.96
N LYS A 86 0.12 51.08 -7.43
CA LYS A 86 0.57 52.24 -8.22
C LYS A 86 1.98 52.05 -8.81
N ALA A 87 2.82 51.27 -8.13
CA ALA A 87 4.21 51.00 -8.54
C ALA A 87 4.30 49.78 -9.47
N SER A 88 3.37 48.83 -9.37
CA SER A 88 3.32 47.64 -10.23
C SER A 88 1.89 47.42 -10.71
N ILE A 89 1.62 47.91 -11.93
CA ILE A 89 0.31 47.81 -12.58
C ILE A 89 -0.07 46.34 -12.84
N PHE A 90 0.93 45.46 -13.01
CA PHE A 90 0.73 44.01 -13.09
C PHE A 90 1.19 43.34 -11.80
N GLY A 91 0.28 42.61 -11.14
CA GLY A 91 0.60 41.78 -10.00
C GLY A 91 1.34 40.51 -10.41
N ARG A 92 2.30 40.06 -9.62
CA ARG A 92 3.06 38.84 -9.90
C ARG A 92 2.23 37.59 -9.63
N ARG A 93 2.47 36.56 -10.44
CA ARG A 93 1.84 35.25 -10.28
C ARG A 93 2.35 34.57 -9.00
N GLY A 94 1.44 33.95 -8.26
CA GLY A 94 1.77 33.10 -7.12
C GLY A 94 2.59 31.88 -7.55
N VAL A 95 3.54 31.49 -6.70
CA VAL A 95 4.32 30.25 -6.80
C VAL A 95 3.42 29.03 -6.64
N ASP A 96 3.56 28.11 -7.60
CA ASP A 96 2.88 26.81 -7.61
C ASP A 96 3.46 25.87 -6.55
N GLN A 97 2.61 25.03 -5.97
CA GLN A 97 3.05 24.01 -5.02
C GLN A 97 3.03 22.64 -5.69
N ARG A 98 4.18 21.96 -5.68
CA ARG A 98 4.31 20.58 -6.20
C ARG A 98 4.42 19.61 -5.04
N ILE A 99 3.61 18.55 -5.08
CA ILE A 99 3.65 17.46 -4.11
C ILE A 99 4.11 16.23 -4.87
N GLU A 100 5.19 15.63 -4.39
CA GLU A 100 5.71 14.40 -4.97
C GLU A 100 4.95 13.20 -4.42
N VAL A 101 4.41 12.38 -5.31
CA VAL A 101 3.65 11.17 -4.97
C VAL A 101 4.27 9.95 -5.65
N PRO A 102 4.09 8.74 -5.10
CA PRO A 102 4.57 7.54 -5.77
C PRO A 102 3.89 7.33 -7.13
N VAL A 103 4.59 6.66 -8.04
CA VAL A 103 4.00 6.16 -9.29
C VAL A 103 2.92 5.10 -8.99
N GLY A 104 1.81 5.16 -9.73
CA GLY A 104 0.63 4.29 -9.60
C GLY A 104 -0.43 4.83 -8.63
N VAL A 105 -0.44 6.14 -8.36
CA VAL A 105 -1.45 6.79 -7.51
C VAL A 105 -2.64 7.23 -8.35
N GLN A 106 -3.83 6.82 -7.93
CA GLN A 106 -5.10 7.34 -8.41
C GLN A 106 -5.58 8.46 -7.50
N VAL A 107 -6.07 9.53 -8.12
CA VAL A 107 -6.50 10.74 -7.42
C VAL A 107 -8.01 10.86 -7.55
N TYR A 108 -8.71 10.84 -6.43
CA TYR A 108 -10.16 10.97 -6.36
C TYR A 108 -10.56 12.27 -5.67
N ASP A 109 -11.66 12.85 -6.10
CA ASP A 109 -12.33 13.94 -5.38
C ASP A 109 -13.11 13.41 -4.16
N ASP A 110 -13.63 14.30 -3.32
CA ASP A 110 -14.49 13.96 -2.17
C ASP A 110 -15.78 13.22 -2.59
N GLN A 111 -16.20 13.37 -3.86
CA GLN A 111 -17.32 12.63 -4.46
C GLN A 111 -16.93 11.27 -5.07
N GLN A 112 -15.70 10.78 -4.84
CA GLN A 112 -15.13 9.58 -5.47
C GLN A 112 -15.05 9.61 -7.01
N LYS A 113 -15.11 10.80 -7.61
CA LYS A 113 -14.84 10.98 -9.03
C LYS A 113 -13.33 10.94 -9.25
N LEU A 114 -12.88 10.09 -10.18
CA LEU A 114 -11.48 10.03 -10.58
C LEU A 114 -11.09 11.35 -11.26
N ILE A 115 -10.08 12.02 -10.71
CA ILE A 115 -9.49 13.26 -11.24
C ILE A 115 -8.35 12.91 -12.19
N ALA A 116 -7.44 12.03 -11.76
CA ALA A 116 -6.28 11.63 -12.54
C ALA A 116 -5.71 10.29 -12.09
N ASP A 117 -4.95 9.69 -13.01
CA ASP A 117 -4.20 8.46 -12.80
C ASP A 117 -2.72 8.75 -13.10
N LEU A 118 -1.85 8.55 -12.11
CA LEU A 118 -0.44 8.92 -12.17
C LEU A 118 0.43 7.68 -12.32
N ASP A 119 0.35 7.05 -13.49
CA ASP A 119 0.96 5.75 -13.79
C ASP A 119 2.41 5.81 -14.31
N GLU A 120 2.85 6.97 -14.78
CA GLU A 120 4.19 7.17 -15.38
C GLU A 120 5.07 8.06 -14.50
N HIS A 121 6.39 7.90 -14.63
CA HIS A 121 7.33 8.79 -13.97
C HIS A 121 7.20 10.21 -14.51
N GLU A 122 7.23 11.21 -13.62
CA GLU A 122 7.03 12.63 -13.91
C GLU A 122 5.63 13.00 -14.44
N ALA A 123 4.69 12.06 -14.47
CA ALA A 123 3.29 12.38 -14.74
C ALA A 123 2.80 13.44 -13.73
N THR A 124 2.14 14.47 -14.23
CA THR A 124 1.65 15.59 -13.41
C THR A 124 0.14 15.77 -13.53
N CYS A 125 -0.48 16.19 -12.43
CA CYS A 125 -1.90 16.51 -12.39
C CYS A 125 -2.15 17.75 -11.54
N ILE A 126 -3.00 18.67 -12.02
CA ILE A 126 -3.50 19.80 -11.23
C ILE A 126 -4.62 19.29 -10.33
N VAL A 127 -4.43 19.36 -9.02
CA VAL A 127 -5.44 18.97 -8.04
C VAL A 127 -6.21 20.16 -7.48
N ALA A 128 -5.63 21.36 -7.48
CA ALA A 128 -6.34 22.59 -7.17
C ALA A 128 -5.82 23.74 -8.05
N GLY A 129 -6.71 24.31 -8.85
CA GLY A 129 -6.41 25.47 -9.69
C GLY A 129 -6.27 26.76 -8.88
N GLY A 130 -5.32 27.60 -9.28
CA GLY A 130 -5.16 28.95 -8.74
C GLY A 130 -6.26 29.90 -9.22
N GLY A 131 -6.61 30.86 -8.36
CA GLY A 131 -7.61 31.88 -8.66
C GLY A 131 -7.13 32.86 -9.73
N THR A 132 -8.04 33.30 -10.59
CA THR A 132 -7.73 34.33 -11.60
C THR A 132 -7.51 35.68 -10.94
N GLY A 133 -6.51 36.44 -11.39
CA GLY A 133 -6.28 37.79 -10.92
C GLY A 133 -7.40 38.77 -11.31
N GLY A 134 -7.50 39.88 -10.57
CA GLY A 134 -8.46 40.94 -10.81
C GLY A 134 -8.12 41.73 -12.08
N CYS A 135 -9.05 41.83 -13.02
CA CYS A 135 -8.95 42.63 -14.25
C CYS A 135 -10.29 43.32 -14.55
N THR A 136 -10.36 44.09 -15.63
CA THR A 136 -11.58 44.80 -16.04
C THR A 136 -12.81 43.88 -16.13
N ALA A 137 -12.63 42.64 -16.58
CA ALA A 137 -13.72 41.67 -16.76
C ALA A 137 -14.33 41.15 -15.44
N ASN A 138 -13.63 41.25 -14.31
CA ASN A 138 -14.12 40.80 -13.00
C ASN A 138 -14.17 41.94 -11.97
N ASN A 139 -14.36 43.18 -12.44
CA ASN A 139 -14.39 44.39 -11.60
C ASN A 139 -13.12 44.56 -10.75
N PHE A 140 -11.98 44.13 -11.28
CA PHE A 140 -10.67 44.18 -10.61
C PHE A 140 -10.60 43.37 -9.32
N LEU A 141 -11.51 42.42 -9.09
CA LEU A 141 -11.50 41.55 -7.92
C LEU A 141 -10.87 40.20 -8.27
N GLY A 142 -9.84 39.83 -7.52
CA GLY A 142 -9.23 38.51 -7.63
C GLY A 142 -10.22 37.42 -7.24
N ARG A 143 -10.22 36.31 -7.98
CA ARG A 143 -11.05 35.15 -7.63
C ARG A 143 -10.34 34.25 -6.63
N PRO A 144 -11.10 33.56 -5.76
CA PRO A 144 -10.49 32.59 -4.87
C PRO A 144 -9.94 31.39 -5.64
N GLY A 145 -8.82 30.85 -5.17
CA GLY A 145 -8.30 29.57 -5.66
C GLY A 145 -9.23 28.42 -5.27
N GLU A 146 -9.16 27.34 -6.03
CA GLU A 146 -9.96 26.15 -5.76
C GLU A 146 -9.57 25.54 -4.42
N ASN A 147 -10.56 25.14 -3.64
CA ASN A 147 -10.36 24.43 -2.38
C ASN A 147 -11.10 23.10 -2.46
N ARG A 148 -10.37 21.99 -2.35
CA ARG A 148 -10.98 20.66 -2.36
C ARG A 148 -10.19 19.69 -1.50
N THR A 149 -10.85 18.60 -1.15
CA THR A 149 -10.18 17.46 -0.51
C THR A 149 -10.02 16.36 -1.54
N VAL A 150 -8.79 15.88 -1.70
CA VAL A 150 -8.48 14.77 -2.61
C VAL A 150 -8.07 13.54 -1.83
N ASN A 151 -8.46 12.37 -2.32
CA ASN A 151 -8.04 11.08 -1.82
C ASN A 151 -7.05 10.48 -2.81
N LEU A 152 -5.85 10.20 -2.34
CA LEU A 152 -4.79 9.53 -3.10
C LEU A 152 -4.81 8.06 -2.74
N ASP A 153 -5.14 7.21 -3.71
CA ASP A 153 -5.16 5.76 -3.53
C ASP A 153 -4.04 5.16 -4.38
N LEU A 154 -3.06 4.55 -3.73
CA LEU A 154 -2.01 3.82 -4.44
C LEU A 154 -2.59 2.51 -4.99
N LYS A 155 -2.40 2.26 -6.28
CA LYS A 155 -2.69 0.96 -6.89
C LYS A 155 -1.80 -0.09 -6.24
N LEU A 156 -2.42 -0.94 -5.42
CA LEU A 156 -1.82 -2.21 -5.02
C LEU A 156 -1.73 -3.10 -6.25
N ILE A 157 -0.67 -3.92 -6.30
CA ILE A 157 -0.48 -4.86 -7.40
C ILE A 157 -1.32 -6.10 -7.16
N ALA A 158 -1.31 -6.57 -5.91
CA ALA A 158 -2.18 -7.64 -5.44
C ALA A 158 -2.36 -7.54 -3.93
N ASP A 159 -3.47 -8.08 -3.41
CA ASP A 159 -3.65 -8.24 -1.96
C ASP A 159 -2.62 -9.22 -1.38
N VAL A 160 -2.26 -10.24 -2.16
CA VAL A 160 -1.35 -11.32 -1.75
C VAL A 160 -0.20 -11.47 -2.73
N GLY A 161 1.04 -11.52 -2.24
CA GLY A 161 2.23 -11.83 -3.02
C GLY A 161 2.74 -13.24 -2.75
N LEU A 162 2.87 -14.08 -3.79
CA LEU A 162 3.51 -15.39 -3.67
C LEU A 162 5.03 -15.26 -3.75
N VAL A 163 5.72 -15.81 -2.76
CA VAL A 163 7.17 -15.80 -2.58
C VAL A 163 7.67 -17.23 -2.55
N GLY A 164 8.80 -17.53 -3.18
CA GLY A 164 9.43 -18.86 -3.11
C GLY A 164 10.34 -19.14 -4.29
N PHE A 165 11.08 -20.23 -4.23
CA PHE A 165 11.99 -20.62 -5.31
C PHE A 165 11.27 -21.05 -6.60
N PRO A 166 11.98 -21.14 -7.74
CA PRO A 166 11.48 -21.84 -8.92
C PRO A 166 11.04 -23.26 -8.57
N ASN A 167 10.04 -23.79 -9.27
CA ASN A 167 9.52 -25.16 -9.04
C ASN A 167 8.92 -25.44 -7.64
N ALA A 168 8.84 -24.45 -6.76
CA ALA A 168 8.11 -24.55 -5.49
C ALA A 168 6.60 -24.79 -5.70
N GLY A 169 6.09 -24.44 -6.89
CA GLY A 169 4.69 -24.62 -7.30
C GLY A 169 3.85 -23.34 -7.32
N LYS A 170 4.47 -22.16 -7.27
CA LYS A 170 3.79 -20.85 -7.22
C LYS A 170 2.76 -20.67 -8.33
N SER A 171 3.17 -20.84 -9.58
CA SER A 171 2.27 -20.67 -10.72
C SER A 171 1.21 -21.77 -10.80
N THR A 172 1.49 -22.98 -10.29
CA THR A 172 0.50 -24.06 -10.15
C THR A 172 -0.57 -23.70 -9.13
N LEU A 173 -0.16 -23.20 -7.96
CA LEU A 173 -1.08 -22.69 -6.94
C LEU A 173 -1.90 -21.53 -7.49
N LEU A 174 -1.28 -20.56 -8.16
CA LEU A 174 -1.97 -19.42 -8.74
C LEU A 174 -3.07 -19.86 -9.72
N LYS A 175 -2.76 -20.81 -10.63
CA LYS A 175 -3.74 -21.40 -11.55
C LYS A 175 -4.85 -22.13 -10.83
N ALA A 176 -4.54 -22.86 -9.77
CA ALA A 176 -5.52 -23.70 -9.08
C ALA A 176 -6.44 -22.89 -8.15
N VAL A 177 -5.96 -21.76 -7.63
CA VAL A 177 -6.75 -20.89 -6.75
C VAL A 177 -7.55 -19.86 -7.55
N SER A 178 -7.04 -19.44 -8.72
CA SER A 178 -7.72 -18.50 -9.60
C SER A 178 -8.89 -19.15 -10.35
N ASN A 179 -10.08 -18.57 -10.25
CA ASN A 179 -11.26 -19.05 -11.00
C ASN A 179 -11.16 -18.73 -12.51
N ALA A 180 -10.33 -17.75 -12.87
CA ALA A 180 -10.02 -17.37 -14.24
C ALA A 180 -8.57 -17.72 -14.60
N LYS A 181 -8.25 -17.83 -15.89
CA LYS A 181 -6.85 -17.95 -16.34
C LYS A 181 -6.05 -16.75 -15.80
N PRO A 182 -4.92 -16.99 -15.09
CA PRO A 182 -4.07 -15.92 -14.60
C PRO A 182 -3.71 -14.96 -15.74
N LYS A 183 -3.92 -13.66 -15.51
CA LYS A 183 -3.65 -12.62 -16.51
C LYS A 183 -2.24 -12.10 -16.28
N ILE A 184 -1.51 -11.87 -17.37
CA ILE A 184 -0.23 -11.19 -17.33
C ILE A 184 -0.53 -9.70 -17.20
N ALA A 185 -0.16 -9.09 -16.08
CA ALA A 185 -0.39 -7.67 -15.86
C ALA A 185 0.82 -6.86 -16.31
N ALA A 186 0.59 -5.90 -17.20
CA ALA A 186 1.62 -4.97 -17.67
C ALA A 186 1.55 -3.70 -16.81
N TYR A 187 2.33 -3.66 -15.74
CA TYR A 187 2.49 -2.42 -14.97
C TYR A 187 3.65 -1.61 -15.58
N PRO A 188 3.54 -0.26 -15.62
CA PRO A 188 4.55 0.61 -16.27
C PRO A 188 5.97 0.44 -15.73
N PHE A 189 6.10 -0.12 -14.52
CA PHE A 189 7.32 -0.20 -13.74
C PHE A 189 7.82 -1.66 -13.53
N THR A 190 7.17 -2.66 -14.14
CA THR A 190 7.64 -4.06 -14.15
C THR A 190 8.51 -4.36 -15.37
N THR A 191 9.76 -4.78 -15.19
CA THR A 191 10.56 -5.40 -16.26
C THR A 191 10.10 -6.83 -16.56
N ILE A 192 9.68 -7.56 -15.52
CA ILE A 192 9.05 -8.88 -15.65
C ILE A 192 7.58 -8.77 -15.24
N ARG A 193 6.69 -9.06 -16.18
CA ARG A 193 5.24 -8.96 -15.95
C ARG A 193 4.78 -10.05 -14.97
N PRO A 194 4.27 -9.70 -13.78
CA PRO A 194 3.77 -10.68 -12.82
C PRO A 194 2.50 -11.35 -13.36
N GLN A 195 2.29 -12.60 -12.98
CA GLN A 195 1.03 -13.30 -13.23
C GLN A 195 0.07 -12.97 -12.09
N ILE A 196 -1.11 -12.47 -12.41
CA ILE A 196 -2.14 -12.14 -11.43
C ILE A 196 -3.32 -13.10 -11.58
N GLY A 197 -3.69 -13.72 -10.47
CA GLY A 197 -4.89 -14.54 -10.31
C GLY A 197 -5.89 -13.84 -9.40
N THR A 198 -7.17 -14.17 -9.57
CA THR A 198 -8.26 -13.65 -8.72
C THR A 198 -8.95 -14.80 -8.03
N ILE A 199 -9.06 -14.70 -6.70
CA ILE A 199 -9.78 -15.66 -5.87
C ILE A 199 -11.13 -15.05 -5.56
N GLU A 200 -12.19 -15.72 -5.97
CA GLU A 200 -13.56 -15.31 -5.61
C GLU A 200 -14.07 -16.19 -4.48
N TYR A 201 -14.81 -15.56 -3.56
CA TYR A 201 -15.45 -16.20 -2.44
C TYR A 201 -16.97 -16.26 -2.64
N ARG A 202 -17.64 -17.13 -1.87
CA ARG A 202 -19.08 -17.35 -1.94
C ARG A 202 -19.92 -16.08 -1.64
N ASP A 203 -19.35 -15.14 -0.91
CA ASP A 203 -19.95 -13.84 -0.58
C ASP A 203 -19.64 -12.75 -1.62
N LEU A 204 -19.28 -13.13 -2.85
CA LEU A 204 -18.97 -12.24 -3.98
C LEU A 204 -17.78 -11.31 -3.77
N ARG A 205 -17.05 -11.47 -2.65
CA ARG A 205 -15.78 -10.78 -2.43
C ARG A 205 -14.69 -11.47 -3.25
N SER A 206 -13.74 -10.69 -3.72
CA SER A 206 -12.56 -11.17 -4.41
C SER A 206 -11.28 -10.66 -3.76
N ILE A 207 -10.22 -11.46 -3.85
CA ILE A 207 -8.86 -11.02 -3.54
C ILE A 207 -7.95 -11.29 -4.73
N THR A 208 -6.96 -10.43 -4.90
CA THR A 208 -5.95 -10.55 -5.95
C THR A 208 -4.70 -11.22 -5.42
N VAL A 209 -4.13 -12.13 -6.19
CA VAL A 209 -2.89 -12.83 -5.88
C VAL A 209 -1.92 -12.64 -7.03
N ALA A 210 -0.71 -12.17 -6.75
CA ALA A 210 0.35 -12.08 -7.73
C ALA A 210 1.43 -13.13 -7.47
N ASP A 211 1.82 -13.86 -8.51
CA ASP A 211 3.10 -14.58 -8.52
C ASP A 211 4.21 -13.56 -8.76
N LEU A 212 5.15 -13.47 -7.81
CA LEU A 212 6.21 -12.50 -7.84
C LEU A 212 7.51 -13.16 -8.38
N PRO A 213 7.80 -13.10 -9.69
CA PRO A 213 9.04 -13.62 -10.25
C PRO A 213 10.24 -12.77 -9.84
N GLY A 214 11.00 -13.20 -8.82
CA GLY A 214 12.20 -12.44 -8.43
C GLY A 214 12.86 -12.76 -7.10
N LEU A 215 12.34 -13.69 -6.29
CA LEU A 215 13.05 -14.23 -5.13
C LEU A 215 13.77 -15.51 -5.53
N ILE A 216 14.70 -15.33 -6.48
CA ILE A 216 15.66 -16.34 -6.91
C ILE A 216 17.01 -16.00 -6.28
N GLU A 217 17.82 -17.04 -6.02
CA GLU A 217 19.21 -16.88 -5.64
C GLU A 217 19.94 -15.95 -6.61
N GLY A 218 20.52 -14.87 -6.08
CA GLY A 218 21.22 -13.86 -6.88
C GLY A 218 20.37 -12.68 -7.34
N ALA A 219 19.10 -12.55 -6.93
CA ALA A 219 18.29 -11.35 -7.19
C ALA A 219 18.91 -10.07 -6.60
N HIS A 220 19.60 -10.19 -5.45
CA HIS A 220 20.40 -9.10 -4.87
C HIS A 220 21.67 -8.78 -5.70
N ALA A 221 22.25 -9.76 -6.40
CA ALA A 221 23.48 -9.60 -7.18
C ALA A 221 23.25 -8.98 -8.57
N ASN A 222 22.04 -9.10 -9.13
CA ASN A 222 21.69 -8.50 -10.41
C ASN A 222 21.30 -7.02 -10.24
N PHE A 223 22.34 -6.17 -10.16
CA PHE A 223 22.28 -4.71 -10.16
C PHE A 223 21.28 -4.19 -11.22
N GLY A 224 20.16 -3.63 -10.76
CA GLY A 224 19.24 -2.81 -11.57
C GLY A 224 17.83 -3.38 -11.78
N MET A 225 17.67 -4.70 -12.00
CA MET A 225 16.35 -5.29 -12.32
C MET A 225 15.56 -5.74 -11.08
N GLY A 226 16.24 -6.27 -10.06
CA GLY A 226 15.60 -6.72 -8.81
C GLY A 226 14.97 -5.57 -8.02
N HIS A 227 15.58 -4.38 -8.05
CA HIS A 227 15.14 -3.27 -7.22
C HIS A 227 13.79 -2.67 -7.63
N LYS A 228 13.52 -2.59 -8.94
CA LYS A 228 12.21 -2.18 -9.46
C LYS A 228 11.16 -3.26 -9.18
N PHE A 229 11.48 -4.52 -9.47
CA PHE A 229 10.58 -5.65 -9.25
C PHE A 229 10.18 -5.82 -7.78
N LEU A 230 11.10 -5.73 -6.84
CA LEU A 230 10.81 -5.98 -5.42
C LEU A 230 10.03 -4.82 -4.74
N LYS A 231 10.03 -3.60 -5.31
CA LYS A 231 9.08 -2.51 -4.93
C LYS A 231 7.61 -2.91 -5.17
N HIS A 232 7.36 -3.97 -5.93
CA HIS A 232 6.03 -4.52 -6.14
C HIS A 232 5.59 -5.39 -4.97
N ILE A 233 6.55 -6.05 -4.30
CA ILE A 233 6.31 -6.82 -3.06
C ILE A 233 5.91 -5.88 -1.93
N GLU A 234 6.50 -4.68 -1.86
CA GLU A 234 6.05 -3.60 -0.96
C GLU A 234 4.56 -3.27 -1.18
N ARG A 235 4.03 -3.43 -2.40
CA ARG A 235 2.63 -3.17 -2.75
C ARG A 235 1.71 -4.39 -2.64
N THR A 236 2.04 -5.31 -1.73
CA THR A 236 1.18 -6.45 -1.31
C THR A 236 0.87 -6.39 0.18
N ARG A 237 -0.32 -6.84 0.58
CA ARG A 237 -0.81 -6.77 1.98
C ARG A 237 -0.39 -7.97 2.80
N LEU A 238 -0.22 -9.12 2.15
CA LEU A 238 0.15 -10.40 2.75
C LEU A 238 1.20 -11.08 1.87
N LEU A 239 2.28 -11.55 2.49
CA LEU A 239 3.26 -12.40 1.81
C LEU A 239 2.92 -13.87 2.06
N VAL A 240 2.96 -14.67 1.01
CA VAL A 240 2.72 -16.12 1.09
C VAL A 240 3.95 -16.82 0.57
N PHE A 241 4.72 -17.38 1.50
CA PHE A 241 5.91 -18.15 1.22
C PHE A 241 5.50 -19.54 0.80
N MET A 242 6.03 -20.02 -0.30
CA MET A 242 5.76 -21.34 -0.86
C MET A 242 7.08 -22.10 -0.94
N VAL A 243 7.17 -23.15 -0.15
CA VAL A 243 8.38 -23.97 -0.03
C VAL A 243 8.02 -25.42 -0.31
N ASP A 244 8.89 -26.12 -1.04
CA ASP A 244 8.77 -27.56 -1.28
C ASP A 244 9.23 -28.33 -0.04
N ILE A 245 8.40 -29.24 0.45
CA ILE A 245 8.71 -30.05 1.64
C ILE A 245 9.95 -30.93 1.45
N PHE A 246 10.27 -31.32 0.21
CA PHE A 246 11.46 -32.11 -0.10
C PHE A 246 12.73 -31.27 -0.26
N GLY A 247 12.60 -29.94 -0.19
CA GLY A 247 13.71 -29.03 -0.42
C GLY A 247 13.81 -28.55 -1.87
N PHE A 248 14.95 -27.96 -2.22
CA PHE A 248 15.17 -27.33 -3.52
C PHE A 248 16.62 -27.49 -3.95
N GLN A 249 16.80 -27.70 -5.24
CA GLN A 249 18.10 -27.68 -5.90
C GLN A 249 17.98 -26.86 -7.19
N LEU A 250 18.76 -25.78 -7.29
CA LEU A 250 18.70 -24.87 -8.44
C LEU A 250 19.30 -25.50 -9.72
N SER A 251 20.40 -26.24 -9.57
CA SER A 251 21.14 -26.89 -10.64
C SER A 251 21.88 -28.10 -10.06
N PRO A 252 22.22 -29.13 -10.86
CA PRO A 252 23.04 -30.27 -10.40
C PRO A 252 24.37 -29.86 -9.76
N ARG A 253 24.86 -28.64 -10.04
CA ARG A 253 26.09 -28.08 -9.46
C ARG A 253 25.92 -27.45 -8.07
N HIS A 254 24.68 -27.15 -7.67
CA HIS A 254 24.38 -26.60 -6.35
C HIS A 254 23.96 -27.71 -5.38
N PRO A 255 24.31 -27.62 -4.08
CA PRO A 255 23.88 -28.60 -3.09
C PRO A 255 22.36 -28.55 -2.95
N HIS A 256 21.76 -29.73 -2.75
CA HIS A 256 20.34 -29.83 -2.41
C HIS A 256 20.12 -29.22 -1.03
N ARG A 257 19.21 -28.24 -0.95
CA ARG A 257 18.84 -27.60 0.31
C ARG A 257 17.54 -28.21 0.82
N ASP A 258 17.50 -28.49 2.11
CA ASP A 258 16.29 -28.98 2.75
C ASP A 258 15.23 -27.87 2.88
N CYS A 259 14.03 -28.26 3.32
CA CYS A 259 12.91 -27.34 3.46
C CYS A 259 13.23 -26.16 4.40
N LEU A 260 13.95 -26.40 5.49
CA LEU A 260 14.27 -25.39 6.49
C LEU A 260 15.32 -24.41 5.97
N ALA A 261 16.39 -24.89 5.33
CA ALA A 261 17.39 -24.03 4.70
C ALA A 261 16.77 -23.15 3.61
N ASN A 262 15.77 -23.64 2.87
CA ASN A 262 15.04 -22.82 1.90
C ASN A 262 14.26 -21.68 2.55
N VAL A 263 13.64 -21.92 3.71
CA VAL A 263 12.94 -20.85 4.45
C VAL A 263 13.94 -19.78 4.90
N TYR A 264 15.10 -20.17 5.43
CA TYR A 264 16.15 -19.21 5.82
C TYR A 264 16.71 -18.44 4.63
N ALA A 265 16.95 -19.13 3.50
CA ALA A 265 17.41 -18.49 2.27
C ALA A 265 16.43 -17.41 1.79
N LEU A 266 15.13 -17.72 1.73
CA LEU A 266 14.10 -16.76 1.36
C LEU A 266 13.99 -15.60 2.35
N ASN A 267 14.15 -15.88 3.65
CA ASN A 267 14.17 -14.84 4.68
C ASN A 267 15.36 -13.88 4.48
N LYS A 268 16.56 -14.43 4.29
CA LYS A 268 17.77 -13.65 4.05
C LYS A 268 17.69 -12.83 2.76
N GLU A 269 17.11 -13.38 1.69
CA GLU A 269 16.91 -12.64 0.44
C GLU A 269 15.98 -11.43 0.64
N LEU A 270 14.89 -11.59 1.40
CA LEU A 270 13.99 -10.48 1.71
C LEU A 270 14.66 -9.44 2.62
N GLU A 271 15.42 -9.89 3.60
CA GLU A 271 16.20 -9.02 4.50
C GLU A 271 17.23 -8.18 3.75
N LEU A 272 17.99 -8.81 2.85
CA LEU A 272 18.99 -8.14 2.02
C LEU A 272 18.36 -7.10 1.07
N TYR A 273 17.08 -7.28 0.73
CA TYR A 273 16.35 -6.32 -0.08
C TYR A 273 15.83 -5.13 0.72
N ASP A 274 14.95 -5.40 1.68
CA ASP A 274 14.37 -4.39 2.57
C ASP A 274 13.94 -5.06 3.88
N PRO A 275 14.63 -4.76 5.00
CA PRO A 275 14.26 -5.26 6.33
C PRO A 275 12.80 -4.96 6.70
N SER A 276 12.18 -3.91 6.16
CA SER A 276 10.78 -3.57 6.43
C SER A 276 9.78 -4.63 5.92
N LEU A 277 10.17 -5.45 4.94
CA LEU A 277 9.35 -6.55 4.44
C LEU A 277 9.23 -7.71 5.45
N LEU A 278 10.17 -7.84 6.39
CA LEU A 278 10.13 -8.86 7.43
C LEU A 278 9.05 -8.60 8.48
N GLU A 279 8.62 -7.34 8.62
CA GLU A 279 7.52 -6.93 9.49
C GLU A 279 6.15 -7.23 8.86
N LYS A 280 6.11 -7.57 7.57
CA LYS A 280 4.84 -7.84 6.90
C LYS A 280 4.22 -9.14 7.41
N PRO A 281 2.88 -9.17 7.51
CA PRO A 281 2.16 -10.41 7.72
C PRO A 281 2.54 -11.44 6.67
N SER A 282 2.82 -12.65 7.13
CA SER A 282 3.37 -13.71 6.29
C SER A 282 2.74 -15.06 6.61
N VAL A 283 2.47 -15.84 5.57
CA VAL A 283 1.94 -17.20 5.68
C VAL A 283 2.90 -18.14 4.97
N LEU A 284 3.20 -19.29 5.58
CA LEU A 284 4.01 -20.32 4.96
C LEU A 284 3.13 -21.46 4.44
N LEU A 285 3.31 -21.81 3.18
CA LEU A 285 2.72 -22.94 2.50
C LEU A 285 3.80 -23.98 2.21
N LEU A 286 3.67 -25.15 2.82
CA LEU A 286 4.54 -26.29 2.56
C LEU A 286 3.89 -27.16 1.48
N ASN A 287 4.42 -27.10 0.26
CA ASN A 287 3.87 -27.75 -0.92
C ASN A 287 4.42 -29.18 -1.14
N LYS A 288 3.77 -29.92 -2.05
CA LYS A 288 4.09 -31.31 -2.45
C LYS A 288 3.83 -32.37 -1.37
N MET A 289 2.86 -32.11 -0.49
CA MET A 289 2.42 -33.06 0.54
C MET A 289 1.70 -34.31 0.00
N ASP A 290 1.53 -34.42 -1.32
CA ASP A 290 0.98 -35.58 -2.03
C ASP A 290 2.00 -36.72 -2.25
N LYS A 291 3.30 -36.44 -2.15
CA LYS A 291 4.34 -37.46 -2.36
C LYS A 291 4.61 -38.30 -1.11
N GLU A 292 5.08 -39.52 -1.32
CA GLU A 292 5.51 -40.43 -0.25
C GLU A 292 6.65 -39.82 0.58
N GLY A 293 6.65 -40.09 1.89
CA GLY A 293 7.61 -39.53 2.85
C GLY A 293 7.34 -38.07 3.27
N ALA A 294 6.45 -37.33 2.60
CA ALA A 294 6.19 -35.93 2.93
C ALA A 294 5.66 -35.72 4.37
N HIS A 295 4.85 -36.65 4.88
CA HIS A 295 4.27 -36.55 6.22
C HIS A 295 5.32 -36.73 7.32
N GLU A 296 6.30 -37.60 7.10
CA GLU A 296 7.41 -37.82 8.03
C GLU A 296 8.31 -36.58 8.10
N ILE A 297 8.66 -36.02 6.93
CA ILE A 297 9.45 -34.79 6.84
C ILE A 297 8.70 -33.63 7.49
N PHE A 298 7.40 -33.48 7.22
CA PHE A 298 6.58 -32.44 7.83
C PHE A 298 6.57 -32.54 9.35
N THR A 299 6.48 -33.75 9.92
CA THR A 299 6.47 -33.94 11.38
C THR A 299 7.80 -33.50 12.01
N LYS A 300 8.93 -33.73 11.33
CA LYS A 300 10.26 -33.29 11.77
C LYS A 300 10.46 -31.78 11.61
N VAL A 301 9.99 -31.21 10.51
CA VAL A 301 10.23 -29.81 10.11
C VAL A 301 9.26 -28.83 10.78
N LYS A 302 8.02 -29.24 11.06
CA LYS A 302 6.98 -28.40 11.68
C LYS A 302 7.44 -27.66 12.94
N PRO A 303 8.06 -28.29 13.96
CA PRO A 303 8.52 -27.57 15.15
C PRO A 303 9.60 -26.53 14.83
N LEU A 304 10.54 -26.87 13.93
CA LEU A 304 11.65 -26.00 13.53
C LEU A 304 11.17 -24.79 12.73
N VAL A 305 10.10 -24.94 11.96
CA VAL A 305 9.53 -23.85 11.17
C VAL A 305 8.59 -22.96 11.99
N SER A 306 7.97 -23.50 13.05
CA SER A 306 7.23 -22.67 14.01
C SER A 306 8.14 -21.80 14.87
N ASP A 307 9.33 -22.30 15.19
CA ASP A 307 10.37 -21.57 15.90
C ASP A 307 11.66 -21.56 15.06
N LEU A 308 11.69 -20.68 14.07
CA LEU A 308 12.88 -20.48 13.24
C LEU A 308 14.08 -19.97 14.05
N THR A 309 13.90 -19.45 15.27
CA THR A 309 15.05 -19.01 16.07
C THR A 309 15.82 -20.18 16.67
N SER A 310 15.16 -21.28 17.02
CA SER A 310 15.83 -22.43 17.66
C SER A 310 16.81 -23.17 16.75
N ALA A 311 16.64 -23.06 15.43
CA ALA A 311 17.46 -23.78 14.44
C ALA A 311 18.40 -22.87 13.64
N LEU A 312 18.56 -21.60 14.03
CA LEU A 312 19.48 -20.66 13.39
C LEU A 312 20.95 -21.09 13.49
N GLU A 313 21.33 -21.67 14.63
CA GLU A 313 22.72 -22.11 14.90
C GLU A 313 23.15 -23.23 13.95
N GLN A 314 22.21 -24.07 13.52
CA GLN A 314 22.43 -25.17 12.59
C GLN A 314 22.41 -24.71 11.13
N CYS A 315 22.01 -23.46 10.86
CA CYS A 315 21.96 -22.90 9.51
C CYS A 315 23.37 -22.49 9.05
N PRO A 316 23.78 -22.81 7.81
CA PRO A 316 25.01 -22.31 7.21
C PRO A 316 25.09 -20.78 7.26
N GLU A 317 26.27 -20.21 7.53
CA GLU A 317 26.44 -18.75 7.66
C GLU A 317 25.99 -17.99 6.40
N GLU A 318 26.15 -18.61 5.24
CA GLU A 318 25.73 -18.09 3.95
C GLU A 318 24.22 -17.87 3.85
N LEU A 319 23.41 -18.63 4.57
CA LEU A 319 21.94 -18.58 4.52
C LEU A 319 21.31 -17.96 5.77
N ARG A 320 22.11 -17.72 6.81
CA ARG A 320 21.65 -17.19 8.09
C ARG A 320 21.17 -15.73 7.96
N PRO A 321 19.88 -15.43 8.21
CA PRO A 321 19.36 -14.07 8.28
C PRO A 321 19.69 -13.42 9.63
N LYS A 322 19.80 -12.09 9.70
CA LYS A 322 20.01 -11.39 10.98
C LYS A 322 18.68 -11.24 11.73
N GLN A 323 17.59 -10.99 11.02
CA GLN A 323 16.24 -10.96 11.56
C GLN A 323 15.41 -12.14 11.07
N VAL A 324 14.79 -12.85 12.01
CA VAL A 324 13.93 -14.01 11.71
C VAL A 324 12.50 -13.58 11.45
N LEU A 325 11.97 -13.99 10.31
CA LEU A 325 10.59 -13.75 9.93
C LEU A 325 9.64 -14.64 10.74
N LYS A 326 8.50 -14.07 11.17
CA LYS A 326 7.48 -14.78 11.94
C LYS A 326 6.27 -15.05 11.07
N PHE A 327 5.94 -16.33 10.87
CA PHE A 327 4.75 -16.72 10.12
C PHE A 327 3.50 -16.68 11.00
N ASP A 328 2.45 -16.05 10.49
CA ASP A 328 1.13 -16.03 11.13
C ASP A 328 0.45 -17.40 11.10
N SER A 329 0.74 -18.19 10.06
CA SER A 329 0.24 -19.56 9.95
C SER A 329 1.11 -20.38 9.00
N ILE A 330 1.21 -21.67 9.30
CA ILE A 330 1.90 -22.67 8.49
C ILE A 330 0.86 -23.66 8.00
N VAL A 331 0.73 -23.81 6.68
CA VAL A 331 -0.30 -24.66 6.05
C VAL A 331 0.35 -25.70 5.14
N PRO A 332 0.22 -27.01 5.42
CA PRO A 332 0.65 -28.06 4.52
C PRO A 332 -0.33 -28.21 3.36
N ILE A 333 0.16 -28.15 2.13
CA ILE A 333 -0.67 -28.13 0.91
C ILE A 333 -0.14 -29.09 -0.15
N SER A 334 -1.02 -29.45 -1.07
CA SER A 334 -0.65 -29.96 -2.38
C SER A 334 -1.36 -29.10 -3.41
N ALA A 335 -0.60 -28.38 -4.23
CA ALA A 335 -1.16 -27.50 -5.26
C ALA A 335 -1.94 -28.26 -6.35
N MET A 336 -1.84 -29.59 -6.40
CA MET A 336 -2.62 -30.45 -7.30
C MET A 336 -3.95 -30.91 -6.69
N ASN A 337 -4.15 -30.77 -5.38
CA ASN A 337 -5.34 -31.26 -4.69
C ASN A 337 -6.33 -30.12 -4.38
N SER A 338 -7.52 -30.18 -5.01
CA SER A 338 -8.59 -29.17 -4.91
C SER A 338 -9.15 -28.96 -3.49
N SER A 339 -9.17 -30.02 -2.67
CA SER A 339 -9.68 -29.95 -1.28
C SER A 339 -8.79 -29.07 -0.40
N LYS A 340 -7.46 -29.25 -0.48
CA LYS A 340 -6.46 -28.46 0.26
C LYS A 340 -6.41 -27.01 -0.24
N ILE A 341 -6.67 -26.76 -1.52
CA ILE A 341 -6.77 -25.40 -2.07
C ILE A 341 -7.91 -24.60 -1.42
N THR A 342 -9.04 -25.24 -1.13
CA THR A 342 -10.17 -24.57 -0.47
C THR A 342 -9.80 -24.13 0.95
N GLN A 343 -9.00 -24.94 1.66
CA GLN A 343 -8.47 -24.57 2.98
C GLN A 343 -7.53 -23.35 2.87
N VAL A 344 -6.66 -23.32 1.86
CA VAL A 344 -5.80 -22.15 1.58
C VAL A 344 -6.64 -20.89 1.32
N LYS A 345 -7.67 -20.98 0.46
CA LYS A 345 -8.59 -19.84 0.18
C LYS A 345 -9.19 -19.31 1.48
N SER A 346 -9.69 -20.19 2.35
CA SER A 346 -10.27 -19.82 3.64
C SER A 346 -9.23 -19.21 4.59
N GLN A 347 -8.02 -19.76 4.61
CA GLN A 347 -6.95 -19.27 5.49
C GLN A 347 -6.49 -17.87 5.07
N LEU A 348 -6.24 -17.65 3.78
CA LEU A 348 -5.86 -16.33 3.25
C LEU A 348 -6.94 -15.29 3.57
N ARG A 349 -8.22 -15.65 3.43
CA ARG A 349 -9.34 -14.77 3.81
C ARG A 349 -9.30 -14.41 5.29
N ARG A 350 -9.20 -15.40 6.17
CA ARG A 350 -9.16 -15.19 7.63
C ARG A 350 -8.00 -14.28 8.03
N THR A 351 -6.82 -14.52 7.46
CA THR A 351 -5.64 -13.70 7.73
C THR A 351 -5.86 -12.25 7.27
N LEU A 352 -6.33 -12.03 6.04
CA LEU A 352 -6.59 -10.68 5.53
C LEU A 352 -7.67 -9.94 6.33
N VAL A 353 -8.75 -10.62 6.75
CA VAL A 353 -9.80 -10.03 7.59
C VAL A 353 -9.25 -9.67 8.97
N ARG A 354 -8.50 -10.56 9.62
CA ARG A 354 -7.87 -10.29 10.92
C ARG A 354 -6.88 -9.13 10.85
N LEU A 355 -6.09 -9.05 9.78
CA LEU A 355 -5.16 -7.93 9.55
C LEU A 355 -5.92 -6.62 9.39
N ALA A 356 -7.05 -6.67 8.69
CA ALA A 356 -7.93 -5.54 8.56
C ALA A 356 -8.47 -5.09 9.93
N GLU A 357 -9.06 -6.00 10.71
CA GLU A 357 -9.60 -5.69 12.04
C GLU A 357 -8.54 -5.10 13.00
N LYS A 358 -7.32 -5.65 13.02
CA LYS A 358 -6.22 -5.12 13.84
C LYS A 358 -5.87 -3.67 13.48
N GLN A 359 -5.85 -3.33 12.19
CA GLN A 359 -5.60 -1.96 11.74
C GLN A 359 -6.73 -1.03 12.15
N PHE A 360 -7.98 -1.48 12.05
CA PHE A 360 -9.14 -0.69 12.45
C PHE A 360 -9.11 -0.32 13.94
N LEU A 361 -8.76 -1.27 14.82
CA LEU A 361 -8.64 -1.03 16.26
C LEU A 361 -7.52 -0.04 16.59
N ALA A 362 -6.35 -0.18 15.94
CA ALA A 362 -5.23 0.76 16.12
C ALA A 362 -5.61 2.19 15.69
N ASP A 363 -6.36 2.34 14.59
CA ASP A 363 -6.85 3.63 14.12
C ASP A 363 -7.89 4.22 15.08
N GLU A 364 -8.82 3.42 15.62
CA GLU A 364 -9.76 3.88 16.63
C GLU A 364 -9.07 4.41 17.88
N ASP A 365 -8.05 3.72 18.37
CA ASP A 365 -7.33 4.13 19.57
C ASP A 365 -6.52 5.41 19.32
N GLN A 366 -5.88 5.55 18.15
CA GLN A 366 -5.25 6.81 17.74
C GLN A 366 -6.24 7.95 17.60
N VAL A 367 -7.44 7.69 17.05
CA VAL A 367 -8.50 8.68 16.91
C VAL A 367 -9.02 9.09 18.30
N LYS A 368 -9.25 8.13 19.21
CA LYS A 368 -9.65 8.39 20.59
C LYS A 368 -8.60 9.20 21.35
N GLU A 369 -7.33 8.90 21.16
CA GLU A 369 -6.22 9.62 21.79
C GLU A 369 -6.10 11.06 21.27
N LYS A 370 -6.19 11.26 19.95
CA LYS A 370 -6.26 12.60 19.33
C LYS A 370 -7.49 13.39 19.78
N LEU A 371 -8.64 12.72 19.95
CA LEU A 371 -9.85 13.34 20.47
C LEU A 371 -9.69 13.72 21.95
N ARG A 372 -9.09 12.86 22.78
CA ARG A 372 -8.78 13.16 24.18
C ARG A 372 -7.85 14.36 24.32
N GLN A 373 -6.80 14.44 23.50
CA GLN A 373 -5.89 15.59 23.47
C GLN A 373 -6.60 16.90 23.06
N ARG A 374 -7.57 16.83 22.14
CA ARG A 374 -8.39 18.00 21.75
C ARG A 374 -9.42 18.40 22.81
N VAL A 375 -10.01 17.42 23.50
CA VAL A 375 -11.03 17.67 24.54
C VAL A 375 -10.39 18.17 25.84
N GLY A 376 -9.13 17.79 26.13
CA GLY A 376 -8.40 18.23 27.33
C GLY A 376 -8.04 19.73 27.38
N LEU A 377 -8.25 20.50 26.30
CA LEU A 377 -7.88 21.91 26.21
C LEU A 377 -9.04 22.89 26.39
N VAL A 378 -10.31 22.45 26.32
CA VAL A 378 -11.46 23.36 26.42
C VAL A 378 -12.64 22.66 27.11
N GLY A 379 -12.53 22.46 28.42
CA GLY A 379 -13.67 22.15 29.28
C GLY A 379 -13.81 23.24 30.34
N PRO A 380 -15.01 23.79 30.59
CA PRO A 380 -15.18 24.76 31.67
C PRO A 380 -14.81 24.07 32.99
N LYS A 381 -13.84 24.64 33.71
CA LYS A 381 -13.56 24.25 35.09
C LYS A 381 -14.77 24.68 35.91
N ILE A 382 -15.60 23.72 36.29
CA ILE A 382 -16.62 23.93 37.32
C ILE A 382 -15.82 24.12 38.61
N THR A 383 -15.88 25.33 39.15
CA THR A 383 -15.33 25.68 40.46
C THR A 383 -16.38 25.42 41.53
#